data_AF-A0A5J5K0Z4-F1
#
_entry.id   AF-A0A5J5K0Z4-F1
#
_cell.length_a   1.000
_cell.length_b   1.000
_cell.length_c   1.000
_cell.angle_alpha   90.00
_cell.angle_beta   90.00
_cell.angle_gamma   90.00
#
_symmetry.space_group_name_H-M   'P 1'
#
loop_
_entity.id
_entity.type
_entity.pdbx_description
1 polymer ?
#
loop_
_entity_poly.entity_id
_entity_poly.type
_entity_poly.pdbx_seq_one_letter_code
_entity_poly.pdbx_strand_id
1 'polypeptide(L)'
;MALISGCQHEEVKPDRTPMPTVAAPPYACDYIPLKAVELMTGERDPLVRGYIDLDRPDAGDGDCAVYQRGGDRVKVLQVLLVPMGTEDRVKDQLENGASPLPAIVPGAIGYYGDNSSAEQNSAHAMLVRGNAEILIKLEKGAEGRDNAADVVALMKLIAPKLITSTGTPAPTPSAGKG
;
A
#
# COMPACT_ATOMS: atom_id res chain seq x y z
N MET A 1 -29.65 9.10 47.49
CA MET A 1 -29.80 8.43 46.17
C MET A 1 -28.73 8.99 45.26
N ALA A 2 -27.63 8.25 45.09
CA ALA A 2 -26.56 8.62 44.16
C ALA A 2 -26.89 8.02 42.79
N LEU A 3 -27.08 8.87 41.79
CA LEU A 3 -27.24 8.45 40.40
C LEU A 3 -25.86 8.03 39.89
N ILE A 4 -25.68 6.72 39.70
CA ILE A 4 -24.52 6.15 39.04
C ILE A 4 -24.63 6.55 37.56
N SER A 5 -23.90 7.58 37.17
CA SER A 5 -23.72 7.95 35.76
C SER A 5 -22.81 6.88 35.16
N GLY A 6 -23.41 5.84 34.59
CA GLY A 6 -22.68 4.87 33.79
C GLY A 6 -22.21 5.56 32.52
N CYS A 7 -20.90 5.80 32.40
CA CYS A 7 -20.26 6.10 31.13
C CYS A 7 -20.59 4.94 30.19
N GLN A 8 -21.53 5.14 29.27
CA GLN A 8 -21.68 4.27 28.13
C GLN A 8 -20.36 4.37 27.36
N HIS A 9 -19.51 3.36 27.51
CA HIS A 9 -18.46 3.09 26.55
C HIS A 9 -19.22 2.83 25.24
N GLU A 10 -19.32 3.82 24.37
CA GLU A 10 -19.70 3.56 22.99
C GLU A 10 -18.68 2.55 22.48
N GLU A 11 -19.09 1.30 22.30
CA GLU A 11 -18.31 0.34 21.53
C GLU A 11 -18.06 0.99 20.17
N VAL A 12 -16.82 1.41 19.93
CA VAL A 12 -16.40 1.93 18.63
C VAL A 12 -16.52 0.76 17.67
N LYS A 13 -17.64 0.70 16.97
CA LYS A 13 -17.90 -0.39 16.03
C LYS A 13 -16.87 -0.29 14.89
N PRO A 14 -16.12 -1.36 14.58
CA PRO A 14 -15.16 -1.36 13.48
C PRO A 14 -15.81 -0.89 12.18
N ASP A 15 -15.16 0.04 11.48
CA ASP A 15 -15.60 0.42 10.13
C ASP A 15 -15.30 -0.74 9.16
N ARG A 16 -16.37 -1.42 8.75
CA ARG A 16 -16.32 -2.56 7.83
C ARG A 16 -16.64 -2.18 6.38
N THR A 17 -16.58 -0.89 6.05
CA THR A 17 -16.76 -0.44 4.67
C THR A 17 -15.71 -1.13 3.78
N PRO A 18 -16.10 -1.73 2.64
CA PRO A 18 -15.16 -2.34 1.71
C PRO A 18 -14.14 -1.35 1.20
N MET A 19 -12.95 -1.84 0.87
CA MET A 19 -11.93 -1.04 0.19
C MET A 19 -12.44 -0.54 -1.17
N PRO A 20 -12.08 0.68 -1.59
CA PRO A 20 -12.43 1.18 -2.91
C PRO A 20 -11.89 0.25 -4.01
N THR A 21 -12.70 0.02 -5.04
CA THR A 21 -12.31 -0.79 -6.20
C THR A 21 -11.75 0.03 -7.35
N VAL A 22 -11.90 1.36 -7.28
CA VAL A 22 -11.42 2.33 -8.27
C VAL A 22 -10.62 3.42 -7.57
N ALA A 23 -9.44 3.75 -8.11
CA ALA A 23 -8.59 4.80 -7.57
C ALA A 23 -9.16 6.18 -7.94
N ALA A 24 -9.69 6.91 -6.96
CA ALA A 24 -10.34 8.21 -7.17
C ALA A 24 -9.81 9.28 -6.19
N PRO A 25 -9.83 10.57 -6.57
CA PRO A 25 -9.43 11.65 -5.68
C PRO A 25 -10.39 11.79 -4.47
N PRO A 26 -9.94 12.41 -3.38
CA PRO A 26 -8.61 13.01 -3.18
C PRO A 26 -7.51 11.96 -3.00
N TYR A 27 -6.28 12.32 -3.39
CA TYR A 27 -5.11 11.45 -3.32
C TYR A 27 -4.11 11.92 -2.27
N ALA A 28 -3.49 10.98 -1.55
CA ALA A 28 -2.23 11.14 -0.85
C ALA A 28 -1.08 10.95 -1.84
N CYS A 29 -0.13 11.88 -1.83
CA CYS A 29 1.03 11.89 -2.74
C CYS A 29 0.64 11.65 -4.21
N ASP A 30 -0.45 12.27 -4.68
CA ASP A 30 -0.97 12.24 -6.05
C ASP A 30 -1.51 10.90 -6.61
N TYR A 31 -1.22 9.77 -5.97
CA TYR A 31 -1.55 8.44 -6.51
C TYR A 31 -2.34 7.52 -5.57
N ILE A 32 -2.30 7.77 -4.25
CA ILE A 32 -2.86 6.85 -3.25
C ILE A 32 -4.23 7.37 -2.82
N PRO A 33 -5.34 6.68 -3.10
CA PRO A 33 -6.68 7.19 -2.74
C PRO A 33 -6.81 7.42 -1.24
N LEU A 34 -7.08 8.66 -0.83
CA LEU A 34 -7.12 9.02 0.59
C LEU A 34 -8.18 8.21 1.34
N LYS A 35 -9.33 7.93 0.71
CA LYS A 35 -10.38 7.12 1.33
C LYS A 35 -9.91 5.70 1.68
N ALA A 36 -9.04 5.11 0.86
CA ALA A 36 -8.44 3.82 1.16
C ALA A 36 -7.53 3.91 2.39
N VAL A 37 -6.70 4.95 2.46
CA VAL A 37 -5.82 5.22 3.61
C VAL A 37 -6.62 5.37 4.90
N GLU A 38 -7.70 6.17 4.90
CA GLU A 38 -8.53 6.38 6.08
C GLU A 38 -9.20 5.10 6.56
N LEU A 39 -9.69 4.25 5.64
CA LEU A 39 -10.30 2.97 6.00
C LEU A 39 -9.29 1.99 6.60
N MET A 40 -8.11 1.90 6.01
CA MET A 40 -7.06 0.97 6.46
C MET A 40 -6.46 1.36 7.80
N THR A 41 -6.29 2.66 8.06
CA THR A 41 -5.59 3.16 9.25
C THR A 41 -6.54 3.57 10.37
N GLY A 42 -7.82 3.83 10.04
CA GLY A 42 -8.79 4.42 10.96
C GLY A 42 -8.57 5.92 11.20
N GLU A 43 -7.53 6.51 10.61
CA GLU A 43 -7.20 7.93 10.75
C GLU A 43 -8.08 8.77 9.81
N ARG A 44 -8.79 9.75 10.36
CA ARG A 44 -9.53 10.76 9.57
C ARG A 44 -8.63 11.97 9.33
N ASP A 45 -8.58 12.45 8.09
CA ASP A 45 -7.72 13.59 7.70
C ASP A 45 -6.25 13.43 8.17
N PRO A 46 -5.57 12.32 7.77
CA PRO A 46 -4.22 12.04 8.25
C PRO A 46 -3.19 13.05 7.70
N LEU A 47 -2.04 13.14 8.38
CA LEU A 47 -0.91 13.92 7.86
C LEU A 47 -0.18 13.11 6.81
N VAL A 48 -0.11 13.63 5.58
CA VAL A 48 0.57 12.99 4.45
C VAL A 48 1.87 13.73 4.16
N ARG A 49 2.96 12.99 3.96
CA ARG A 49 4.26 13.52 3.53
C ARG A 49 4.90 12.63 2.48
N GLY A 50 5.65 13.27 1.59
CA GLY A 50 6.41 12.60 0.55
C GLY A 50 5.83 12.81 -0.84
N TYR A 51 6.29 12.02 -1.79
CA TYR A 51 5.96 12.13 -3.20
C TYR A 51 6.21 10.80 -3.91
N ILE A 52 5.60 10.64 -5.08
CA ILE A 52 5.90 9.55 -6.01
C ILE A 52 6.19 10.19 -7.36
N ASP A 53 7.37 9.91 -7.90
CA ASP A 53 7.84 10.36 -9.19
C ASP A 53 7.82 9.20 -10.17
N LEU A 54 6.99 9.30 -11.21
CA LEU A 54 6.88 8.30 -12.27
C LEU A 54 7.69 8.66 -13.51
N ASP A 55 8.29 9.86 -13.57
CA ASP A 55 8.98 10.38 -14.75
C ASP A 55 10.43 9.87 -14.87
N ARG A 56 10.83 8.95 -13.98
CA ARG A 56 12.17 8.36 -14.00
C ARG A 56 12.32 7.30 -15.11
N PRO A 57 13.44 7.31 -15.87
CA PRO A 57 13.58 6.50 -17.09
C PRO A 57 13.54 4.98 -16.88
N ASP A 58 14.08 4.49 -15.76
CA ASP A 58 14.29 3.06 -15.53
C ASP A 58 13.19 2.42 -14.67
N ALA A 59 12.68 3.19 -13.72
CA ALA A 59 11.51 2.92 -12.90
C ALA A 59 11.19 4.17 -12.08
N GLY A 60 9.92 4.36 -11.73
CA GLY A 60 9.52 5.41 -10.80
C GLY A 60 10.19 5.23 -9.44
N ASP A 61 10.23 6.30 -8.66
CA ASP A 61 10.82 6.35 -7.33
C ASP A 61 9.96 7.24 -6.42
N GLY A 62 9.87 6.90 -5.13
CA GLY A 62 9.09 7.69 -4.20
C GLY A 62 8.84 7.01 -2.88
N ASP A 63 8.50 7.85 -1.91
CA ASP A 63 8.07 7.45 -0.58
C ASP A 63 6.88 8.33 -0.22
N CYS A 64 5.75 7.71 0.06
CA CYS A 64 4.58 8.35 0.61
C CYS A 64 4.29 7.79 2.01
N ALA A 65 4.45 8.64 3.02
CA ALA A 65 4.21 8.29 4.40
C ALA A 65 2.99 9.03 4.94
N VAL A 66 2.16 8.28 5.66
CA VAL A 66 0.95 8.76 6.33
C VAL A 66 1.15 8.63 7.83
N TYR A 67 0.78 9.68 8.55
CA TYR A 67 0.96 9.80 9.99
C TYR A 67 -0.36 10.15 10.67
N GLN A 68 -0.49 9.75 11.93
CA GLN A 68 -1.57 10.26 12.79
C GLN A 68 -1.49 11.78 12.87
N ARG A 69 -2.65 12.45 12.85
CA ARG A 69 -2.68 13.92 12.92
C ARG A 69 -2.45 14.43 14.35
N GLY A 70 -3.02 13.72 15.32
CA GLY A 70 -2.91 14.01 16.75
C GLY A 70 -1.76 13.26 17.44
N GLY A 71 -1.49 13.62 18.70
CA GLY A 71 -0.51 12.95 19.55
C GLY A 71 0.91 12.98 18.99
N ASP A 72 1.61 11.85 19.11
CA ASP A 72 3.02 11.68 18.74
C ASP A 72 3.27 11.63 17.23
N ARG A 73 2.21 11.73 16.40
CA ARG A 73 2.27 11.69 14.94
C ARG A 73 3.05 10.49 14.43
N VAL A 74 2.76 9.32 15.00
CA VAL A 74 3.37 8.07 14.55
C VAL A 74 2.97 7.77 13.11
N LYS A 75 3.89 7.16 12.37
CA LYS A 75 3.64 6.71 10.99
C LYS A 75 2.71 5.51 11.03
N VAL A 76 1.63 5.54 10.26
CA VAL A 76 0.61 4.48 10.23
C VAL A 76 0.63 3.70 8.92
N LEU A 77 1.03 4.34 7.81
CA LEU A 77 1.15 3.72 6.51
C LEU A 77 2.35 4.31 5.77
N GLN A 78 3.05 3.47 5.02
CA GLN A 78 4.09 3.86 4.09
C GLN A 78 3.91 3.13 2.76
N VAL A 79 4.01 3.86 1.66
CA VAL A 79 4.05 3.29 0.30
C VAL A 79 5.36 3.73 -0.34
N LEU A 80 6.22 2.77 -0.61
CA LEU A 80 7.49 2.98 -1.31
C LEU A 80 7.36 2.48 -2.74
N LEU A 81 7.89 3.27 -3.67
CA LEU A 81 8.17 2.87 -5.05
C LEU A 81 9.68 3.03 -5.22
N VAL A 82 10.40 1.96 -5.58
CA VAL A 82 11.86 2.04 -5.74
C VAL A 82 12.34 1.35 -7.02
N PRO A 83 13.40 1.87 -7.67
CA PRO A 83 13.94 1.32 -8.92
C PRO A 83 14.98 0.22 -8.68
N MET A 84 14.77 -0.64 -7.67
CA MET A 84 15.71 -1.69 -7.26
C MET A 84 15.02 -3.02 -6.94
N GLY A 85 13.82 -3.24 -7.50
CA GLY A 85 13.10 -4.49 -7.34
C GLY A 85 13.85 -5.67 -7.95
N THR A 86 13.86 -6.80 -7.26
CA THR A 86 14.38 -8.06 -7.78
C THR A 86 13.40 -9.19 -7.55
N GLU A 87 13.19 -10.00 -8.58
CA GLU A 87 12.31 -11.17 -8.47
C GLU A 87 12.87 -12.21 -7.49
N ASP A 88 14.20 -12.36 -7.43
CA ASP A 88 14.86 -13.34 -6.58
C ASP A 88 14.52 -13.12 -5.10
N ARG A 89 14.49 -11.85 -4.67
CA ARG A 89 14.06 -11.50 -3.29
C ARG A 89 12.62 -11.91 -3.01
N VAL A 90 11.72 -11.76 -3.98
CA VAL A 90 10.32 -12.18 -3.83
C VAL A 90 10.22 -13.71 -3.81
N LYS A 91 10.96 -14.40 -4.68
CA LYS A 91 11.00 -15.87 -4.73
C LYS A 91 11.50 -16.44 -3.41
N ASP A 92 12.58 -15.90 -2.86
CA ASP A 92 13.12 -16.30 -1.55
C ASP A 92 12.06 -16.17 -0.45
N GLN A 93 11.29 -15.07 -0.42
CA GLN A 93 10.23 -14.90 0.59
C GLN A 93 9.10 -15.92 0.43
N LEU A 94 8.70 -16.19 -0.81
CA LEU A 94 7.67 -17.20 -1.11
C LEU A 94 8.14 -18.61 -0.73
N GLU A 95 9.39 -18.95 -1.02
CA GLU A 95 10.00 -20.23 -0.63
C GLU A 95 10.08 -20.39 0.90
N ASN A 96 10.24 -19.28 1.63
CA ASN A 96 10.21 -19.22 3.08
C ASN A 96 8.79 -19.11 3.69
N GLY A 97 7.74 -19.32 2.87
CA GLY A 97 6.36 -19.46 3.36
C GLY A 97 5.55 -18.16 3.38
N ALA A 98 6.02 -17.08 2.74
CA ALA A 98 5.20 -15.88 2.56
C ALA A 98 3.98 -16.16 1.65
N SER A 99 2.87 -15.47 1.92
CA SER A 99 1.66 -15.64 1.11
C SER A 99 1.82 -14.95 -0.25
N PRO A 100 1.54 -15.63 -1.38
CA PRO A 100 1.68 -15.04 -2.71
C PRO A 100 0.60 -13.99 -2.96
N LEU A 101 0.97 -12.85 -3.54
CA LEU A 101 -0.02 -11.91 -4.07
C LEU A 101 -0.80 -12.56 -5.22
N PRO A 102 -2.10 -12.24 -5.37
CA PRO A 102 -2.81 -12.57 -6.59
C PRO A 102 -2.16 -11.89 -7.81
N ALA A 103 -2.48 -12.33 -9.03
CA ALA A 103 -2.04 -11.63 -10.22
C ALA A 103 -2.66 -10.22 -10.27
N ILE A 104 -1.83 -9.18 -10.10
CA ILE A 104 -2.24 -7.76 -10.11
C ILE A 104 -1.83 -7.08 -11.42
N VAL A 105 -0.57 -7.26 -11.81
CA VAL A 105 0.00 -6.71 -13.06
C VAL A 105 0.65 -7.85 -13.85
N PRO A 106 0.45 -7.96 -15.17
CA PRO A 106 1.10 -8.99 -15.97
C PRO A 106 2.63 -8.95 -15.86
N GLY A 107 3.23 -10.11 -15.59
CA GLY A 107 4.68 -10.25 -15.40
C GLY A 107 5.20 -9.72 -14.07
N ALA A 108 4.33 -9.33 -13.14
CA ALA A 108 4.71 -8.98 -11.79
C ALA A 108 4.57 -10.19 -10.85
N ILE A 109 5.45 -10.29 -9.86
CA ILE A 109 5.36 -11.25 -8.77
C ILE A 109 5.41 -10.51 -7.43
N GLY A 110 4.82 -11.08 -6.40
CA GLY A 110 4.81 -10.44 -5.10
C GLY A 110 4.26 -11.32 -4.01
N TYR A 111 4.38 -10.82 -2.78
CA TYR A 111 3.91 -11.49 -1.58
C TYR A 111 3.28 -10.48 -0.62
N TYR A 112 2.51 -10.99 0.33
CA TYR A 112 1.93 -10.19 1.39
C TYR A 112 1.94 -10.97 2.70
N GLY A 113 1.77 -10.26 3.79
CA GLY A 113 1.64 -10.85 5.10
C GLY A 113 1.17 -9.84 6.12
N ASP A 114 0.68 -10.34 7.23
CA ASP A 114 0.43 -9.54 8.42
C ASP A 114 1.32 -10.00 9.57
N ASN A 115 1.40 -9.13 10.57
CA ASN A 115 1.75 -9.55 11.91
C ASN A 115 0.54 -9.28 12.80
N SER A 116 -0.51 -10.06 12.59
CA SER A 116 -1.73 -10.08 13.43
C SER A 116 -1.46 -10.37 14.91
N SER A 117 -0.26 -10.84 15.27
CA SER A 117 0.17 -11.03 16.66
C SER A 117 0.77 -9.78 17.31
N ALA A 118 1.11 -8.76 16.53
CA ALA A 118 1.66 -7.50 17.03
C ALA A 118 0.56 -6.54 17.49
N GLU A 119 0.82 -5.78 18.56
CA GLU A 119 -0.11 -4.82 19.16
C GLU A 119 -0.72 -3.80 18.18
N GLN A 120 -0.08 -3.57 17.03
CA GLN A 120 -0.47 -2.54 16.06
C GLN A 120 -1.24 -3.09 14.86
N ASN A 121 -1.54 -4.39 14.80
CA ASN A 121 -2.21 -5.05 13.67
C ASN A 121 -1.54 -4.70 12.32
N SER A 122 -0.21 -4.83 12.24
CA SER A 122 0.54 -4.40 11.05
C SER A 122 0.39 -5.38 9.88
N ALA A 123 0.51 -4.87 8.66
CA ALA A 123 0.46 -5.67 7.45
C ALA A 123 1.34 -5.08 6.34
N HIS A 124 1.72 -5.90 5.38
CA HIS A 124 2.52 -5.44 4.24
C HIS A 124 2.21 -6.23 2.97
N ALA A 125 2.47 -5.59 1.83
CA ALA A 125 2.44 -6.21 0.51
C ALA A 125 3.60 -5.67 -0.32
N MET A 126 4.30 -6.57 -1.02
CA MET A 126 5.39 -6.25 -1.93
C MET A 126 5.06 -6.79 -3.32
N LEU A 127 5.25 -5.96 -4.35
CA LEU A 127 5.10 -6.35 -5.75
C LEU A 127 6.31 -5.86 -6.55
N VAL A 128 6.90 -6.76 -7.35
CA VAL A 128 8.03 -6.48 -8.23
C VAL A 128 7.65 -6.78 -9.67
N ARG A 129 8.09 -5.92 -10.59
CA ARG A 129 8.00 -6.12 -12.05
C ARG A 129 9.23 -5.52 -12.71
N GLY A 130 10.12 -6.37 -13.25
CA GLY A 130 11.44 -5.92 -13.69
C GLY A 130 12.18 -5.26 -12.52
N ASN A 131 12.69 -4.04 -12.72
CA ASN A 131 13.43 -3.29 -11.70
C ASN A 131 12.53 -2.45 -10.78
N ALA A 132 11.23 -2.38 -11.03
CA ALA A 132 10.32 -1.61 -10.18
C ALA A 132 9.82 -2.47 -9.02
N GLU A 133 9.89 -1.93 -7.79
CA GLU A 133 9.33 -2.52 -6.57
C GLU A 133 8.34 -1.55 -5.94
N ILE A 134 7.15 -2.03 -5.60
CA ILE A 134 6.20 -1.34 -4.74
C ILE A 134 6.11 -2.08 -3.42
N LEU A 135 6.26 -1.35 -2.32
CA LEU A 135 6.11 -1.88 -0.98
C LEU A 135 5.13 -1.03 -0.19
N ILE A 136 4.02 -1.67 0.22
CA ILE A 136 3.04 -1.10 1.12
C ILE A 136 3.31 -1.65 2.51
N LYS A 137 3.53 -0.76 3.49
CA LYS A 137 3.69 -1.10 4.91
C LYS A 137 2.61 -0.39 5.72
N LEU A 138 1.64 -1.13 6.20
CA LEU A 138 0.70 -0.68 7.21
C LEU A 138 1.34 -0.96 8.58
N GLU A 139 1.84 0.08 9.23
CA GLU A 139 2.47 0.00 10.56
C GLU A 139 1.40 -0.15 11.64
N LYS A 140 0.27 0.52 11.46
CA LYS A 140 -0.89 0.47 12.35
C LYS A 140 -2.19 0.43 11.56
N GLY A 141 -2.90 -0.68 11.65
CA GLY A 141 -4.19 -0.87 10.98
C GLY A 141 -5.39 -0.55 11.88
N ALA A 142 -6.53 -0.26 11.25
CA ALA A 142 -7.78 -0.04 11.97
C ALA A 142 -8.24 -1.33 12.65
N GLU A 143 -8.78 -1.20 13.86
CA GLU A 143 -9.23 -2.34 14.66
C GLU A 143 -10.39 -3.09 13.98
N GLY A 144 -10.35 -4.43 14.03
CA GLY A 144 -11.40 -5.30 13.51
C GLY A 144 -11.45 -5.44 11.98
N ARG A 145 -10.43 -4.93 11.26
CA ARG A 145 -10.27 -5.12 9.81
C ARG A 145 -9.25 -6.23 9.49
N ASP A 146 -9.40 -6.81 8.30
CA ASP A 146 -8.42 -7.73 7.73
C ASP A 146 -7.33 -6.90 7.01
N ASN A 147 -6.30 -6.56 7.79
CA ASN A 147 -5.24 -5.67 7.32
C ASN A 147 -4.40 -6.29 6.20
N ALA A 148 -4.27 -7.63 6.16
CA ALA A 148 -3.63 -8.33 5.06
C ALA A 148 -4.45 -8.18 3.77
N ALA A 149 -5.76 -8.41 3.83
CA ALA A 149 -6.64 -8.21 2.68
C ALA A 149 -6.66 -6.75 2.22
N ASP A 150 -6.61 -5.80 3.16
CA ASP A 150 -6.61 -4.37 2.87
C ASP A 150 -5.33 -3.90 2.16
N VAL A 151 -4.14 -4.34 2.57
CA VAL A 151 -2.89 -4.01 1.85
C VAL A 151 -2.87 -4.63 0.46
N VAL A 152 -3.44 -5.82 0.29
CA VAL A 152 -3.60 -6.45 -1.04
C VAL A 152 -4.58 -5.65 -1.91
N ALA A 153 -5.69 -5.19 -1.32
CA ALA A 153 -6.67 -4.37 -2.03
C ALA A 153 -6.07 -3.02 -2.45
N LEU A 154 -5.29 -2.38 -1.57
CA LEU A 154 -4.58 -1.14 -1.91
C LEU A 154 -3.54 -1.40 -3.01
N MET A 155 -2.78 -2.50 -2.94
CA MET A 155 -1.83 -2.89 -3.99
C MET A 155 -2.53 -3.03 -5.34
N LYS A 156 -3.68 -3.72 -5.39
CA LYS A 156 -4.50 -3.84 -6.61
C LYS A 156 -4.93 -2.49 -7.17
N LEU A 157 -5.20 -1.53 -6.29
CA LEU A 157 -5.71 -0.22 -6.64
C LEU A 157 -4.64 0.68 -7.27
N ILE A 158 -3.42 0.66 -6.74
CA ILE A 158 -2.36 1.61 -7.13
C ILE A 158 -1.30 1.00 -8.06
N ALA A 159 -0.96 -0.29 -7.90
CA ALA A 159 0.15 -0.90 -8.62
C ALA A 159 0.03 -0.82 -10.15
N PRO A 160 -1.16 -1.03 -10.77
CA PRO A 160 -1.28 -0.90 -12.21
C PRO A 160 -0.82 0.44 -12.75
N LYS A 161 -1.04 1.55 -12.02
CA LYS A 161 -0.56 2.88 -12.44
C LYS A 161 0.93 3.08 -12.12
N LEU A 162 1.37 2.63 -10.95
CA LEU A 162 2.72 2.90 -10.46
C LEU A 162 3.82 2.05 -11.12
N ILE A 163 3.51 0.79 -11.49
CA ILE A 163 4.51 -0.18 -12.00
C ILE A 163 4.36 -0.50 -13.50
N THR A 164 3.25 -0.07 -14.13
CA THR A 164 3.05 -0.26 -15.58
C THR A 164 3.62 0.90 -16.38
N SER A 165 3.59 2.11 -15.82
CA SER A 165 4.10 3.33 -16.46
C SER A 165 5.61 3.29 -16.72
N THR A 166 6.33 2.34 -16.11
CA THR A 166 7.79 2.20 -16.15
C THR A 166 8.30 1.21 -17.21
N GLY A 167 7.42 0.68 -18.08
CA GLY A 167 7.70 -0.56 -18.81
C GLY A 167 7.41 -0.59 -20.31
N THR A 168 7.48 0.52 -21.05
CA THR A 168 7.53 0.44 -22.52
C THR A 168 8.93 0.72 -23.02
N PRO A 169 9.72 -0.31 -23.40
CA PRO A 169 10.85 -0.09 -24.30
C PRO A 169 10.28 0.52 -25.59
N ALA A 170 10.71 1.72 -25.95
CA ALA A 170 10.43 2.25 -27.27
C ALA A 170 10.96 1.23 -28.32
N PRO A 171 10.21 0.89 -29.38
CA PRO A 171 10.73 0.02 -30.42
C PRO A 171 11.97 0.68 -31.03
N THR A 172 13.13 0.04 -30.88
CA THR A 172 14.36 0.44 -31.56
C THR A 172 14.07 0.46 -33.06
N PRO A 173 14.30 1.57 -33.79
CA PRO A 173 14.11 1.57 -35.23
C PRO A 173 15.07 0.55 -35.84
N SER A 174 14.52 -0.54 -36.36
CA SER A 174 15.26 -1.53 -37.11
C SER A 174 15.79 -0.83 -38.36
N ALA A 175 17.11 -0.62 -38.40
CA ALA A 175 17.79 -0.11 -39.57
C ALA A 175 17.66 -1.14 -40.70
N GLY A 176 16.58 -1.00 -41.49
CA GLY A 176 16.47 -1.65 -42.78
C GLY A 176 17.57 -1.13 -43.68
N LYS A 177 18.58 -1.97 -43.93
CA LYS A 177 19.53 -1.76 -45.01
C LYS A 177 18.81 -2.11 -46.32
N GLY A 178 18.53 -1.07 -47.12
CA GLY A 178 18.40 -1.18 -48.57
C GLY A 178 19.76 -0.99 -49.23
#